data_AF-A0A7C2F5M9-F1
#
_entry.id   AF-A0A7C2F5M9-F1
#
_cell.length_a   1.000
_cell.length_b   1.000
_cell.length_c   1.000
_cell.angle_alpha   90.00
_cell.angle_beta   90.00
_cell.angle_gamma   90.00
#
_symmetry.space_group_name_H-M   'P 1'
#
loop_
_entity.id
_entity.type
_entity.pdbx_description
1 polymer ?
#
loop_
_entity_poly.entity_id
_entity_poly.type
_entity_poly.pdbx_seq_one_letter_code
_entity_poly.pdbx_strand_id
1 'polypeptide(L)'
;MTVRQELANALSLTERAIAALESGHDEAEWRVAEALAGCEGVASLPFAQVAGPEEAAAVRALAAQASRLHGALEAASRRLAAELERLQALRRAAVYGATASAHGEAREA
;
A
#
# COMPACT_ATOMS: atom_id res chain seq x y z
N MET A 1 6.23 6.52 -27.38
CA MET A 1 5.10 5.95 -26.62
C MET A 1 3.90 6.86 -26.85
N THR A 2 2.67 6.34 -26.93
CA THR A 2 1.47 7.17 -27.19
C THR A 2 0.76 7.49 -25.87
N VAL A 3 -0.02 8.58 -25.82
CA VAL A 3 -0.85 8.96 -24.65
C VAL A 3 -1.76 7.82 -24.20
N ARG A 4 -2.39 7.12 -25.16
CA ARG A 4 -3.22 5.95 -24.88
C ARG A 4 -2.42 4.82 -24.21
N GLN A 5 -1.18 4.60 -24.65
CA GLN A 5 -0.29 3.61 -24.05
C GLN A 5 0.09 4.00 -22.62
N GLU A 6 0.38 5.28 -22.37
CA GLU A 6 0.73 5.79 -21.03
C GLU A 6 -0.44 5.65 -20.06
N LEU A 7 -1.65 6.02 -20.47
CA LEU A 7 -2.86 5.85 -19.68
C LEU A 7 -3.15 4.38 -19.35
N ALA A 8 -3.06 3.51 -20.35
CA ALA A 8 -3.25 2.06 -20.16
C ALA A 8 -2.19 1.46 -19.23
N ASN A 9 -0.93 1.90 -19.35
CA ASN A 9 0.15 1.45 -18.50
C ASN A 9 -0.06 1.90 -17.04
N ALA A 10 -0.41 3.17 -16.82
CA ALA A 10 -0.69 3.70 -15.49
C ALA A 10 -1.88 2.98 -14.81
N LEU A 11 -2.93 2.66 -15.57
CA LEU A 11 -4.06 1.85 -15.08
C LEU A 11 -3.60 0.44 -14.66
N SER A 12 -2.81 -0.23 -15.49
CA SER A 12 -2.30 -1.58 -15.16
C SER A 12 -1.34 -1.57 -13.97
N LEU A 13 -0.50 -0.56 -13.84
CA LEU A 13 0.43 -0.42 -12.70
C LEU A 13 -0.34 -0.19 -11.40
N THR A 14 -1.33 0.70 -11.41
CA THR A 14 -2.17 0.97 -10.23
C THR A 14 -3.00 -0.25 -9.82
N GLU A 15 -3.52 -1.05 -10.77
CA GLU A 15 -4.17 -2.33 -10.47
C GLU A 15 -3.24 -3.32 -9.77
N ARG A 16 -2.02 -3.49 -10.30
CA ARG A 16 -1.02 -4.40 -9.71
C ARG A 16 -0.59 -3.95 -8.32
N ALA A 17 -0.46 -2.65 -8.10
CA ALA A 17 -0.12 -2.10 -6.78
C ALA A 17 -1.24 -2.34 -5.76
N ILE A 18 -2.50 -2.13 -6.13
CA ILE A 18 -3.65 -2.44 -5.27
C ILE A 18 -3.65 -3.92 -4.89
N ALA A 19 -3.52 -4.81 -5.88
CA ALA A 19 -3.51 -6.26 -5.62
C ALA A 19 -2.36 -6.67 -4.67
N ALA A 20 -1.16 -6.11 -4.86
CA ALA A 20 -0.01 -6.40 -4.01
C ALA A 20 -0.22 -5.91 -2.56
N LEU A 21 -0.82 -4.73 -2.37
CA LEU A 21 -1.17 -4.22 -1.05
C LEU A 21 -2.23 -5.10 -0.37
N GLU A 22 -3.28 -5.48 -1.09
CA GLU A 22 -4.36 -6.31 -0.56
C GLU A 22 -3.84 -7.68 -0.12
N SER A 23 -2.98 -8.32 -0.93
CA SER A 23 -2.38 -9.62 -0.62
C SER A 23 -1.27 -9.57 0.43
N GLY A 24 -0.79 -8.37 0.81
CA GLY A 24 0.36 -8.22 1.71
C GLY A 24 1.67 -8.74 1.10
N HIS A 25 1.84 -8.60 -0.21
CA HIS A 25 3.05 -9.04 -0.91
C HIS A 25 4.26 -8.18 -0.52
N ASP A 26 5.43 -8.78 -0.35
CA ASP A 26 6.67 -8.06 0.00
C ASP A 26 7.07 -6.99 -1.04
N GLU A 27 6.67 -7.18 -2.30
CA GLU A 27 6.92 -6.22 -3.38
C GLU A 27 5.95 -5.03 -3.39
N ALA A 28 4.98 -4.94 -2.46
CA ALA A 28 3.93 -3.92 -2.51
C ALA A 28 4.50 -2.49 -2.54
N GLU A 29 5.58 -2.22 -1.81
CA GLU A 29 6.26 -0.92 -1.82
C GLU A 29 6.76 -0.56 -3.23
N TRP A 30 7.48 -1.48 -3.87
CA TRP A 30 7.99 -1.29 -5.23
C TRP A 30 6.85 -1.07 -6.23
N ARG A 31 5.79 -1.88 -6.15
CA ARG A 31 4.63 -1.74 -7.05
C ARG A 31 3.90 -0.42 -6.87
N VAL A 32 3.79 0.07 -5.63
CA VAL A 32 3.21 1.38 -5.33
C VAL A 32 4.08 2.49 -5.95
N ALA A 33 5.40 2.41 -5.83
CA ALA A 33 6.30 3.39 -6.44
C ALA A 33 6.15 3.42 -7.97
N GLU A 34 6.09 2.26 -8.64
CA GLU A 34 5.84 2.19 -10.08
C GLU A 34 4.48 2.78 -10.47
N ALA A 35 3.43 2.49 -9.69
CA ALA A 35 2.10 3.04 -9.93
C ALA A 35 2.06 4.57 -9.80
N LEU A 36 2.73 5.13 -8.79
CA LEU A 36 2.85 6.58 -8.61
C LEU A 36 3.61 7.22 -9.77
N ALA A 37 4.74 6.64 -10.19
CA ALA A 37 5.49 7.11 -11.35
C ALA A 37 4.64 7.09 -12.64
N GLY A 38 3.81 6.05 -12.83
CA GLY A 38 2.86 5.97 -13.93
C GLY A 38 1.79 7.07 -13.88
N CYS A 39 1.23 7.34 -12.71
CA CYS A 39 0.28 8.44 -12.50
C CYS A 39 0.90 9.82 -12.75
N GLU A 40 2.13 10.05 -12.29
CA GLU A 40 2.89 11.29 -12.53
C GLU A 40 3.19 11.51 -14.00
N GLY A 41 3.54 10.45 -14.73
CA GLY A 41 3.69 10.48 -16.18
C GLY A 41 2.43 10.98 -16.87
N VAL A 42 1.28 10.41 -16.51
CA VAL A 42 -0.02 10.86 -17.06
C VAL A 42 -0.37 12.29 -16.64
N ALA A 43 -0.10 12.68 -15.40
CA ALA A 43 -0.36 14.04 -14.90
C ALA A 43 0.50 15.10 -15.60
N SER A 44 1.65 14.70 -16.13
CA SER A 44 2.58 15.56 -16.88
C SER A 44 2.20 15.72 -18.36
N LEU A 45 1.19 14.97 -18.85
CA LEU A 45 0.77 15.07 -20.25
C LEU A 45 0.13 16.43 -20.54
N PRO A 46 0.46 17.07 -21.68
CA PRO A 46 -0.21 18.29 -22.10
C PRO A 46 -1.72 18.07 -22.27
N PHE A 47 -2.54 18.97 -21.74
CA PHE A 47 -4.01 18.86 -21.80
C PHE A 47 -4.54 18.64 -23.23
N ALA A 48 -3.91 19.27 -24.23
CA ALA A 48 -4.28 19.11 -25.63
C ALA A 48 -4.19 17.65 -26.14
N GLN A 49 -3.36 16.82 -25.51
CA GLN A 49 -3.17 15.42 -25.87
C GLN A 49 -4.18 14.48 -25.21
N VAL A 50 -4.91 14.94 -24.20
CA VAL A 50 -5.93 14.17 -23.45
C VAL A 50 -7.33 14.77 -23.58
N ALA A 51 -7.54 15.67 -24.55
CA ALA A 51 -8.81 16.34 -24.79
C ALA A 51 -9.84 15.47 -25.54
N GLY A 52 -9.44 14.31 -26.07
CA GLY A 52 -10.34 13.36 -26.71
C GLY A 52 -11.27 12.67 -25.70
N PRO A 53 -12.48 12.23 -26.11
CA PRO A 53 -13.45 11.63 -25.20
C PRO A 53 -12.96 10.32 -24.57
N GLU A 54 -12.20 9.52 -25.32
CA GLU A 54 -11.62 8.27 -24.83
C GLU A 54 -10.52 8.53 -23.80
N GLU A 55 -9.60 9.44 -24.10
CA GLU A 55 -8.50 9.81 -23.22
C GLU A 55 -9.04 10.44 -21.93
N ALA A 56 -10.04 11.32 -22.03
CA ALA A 56 -10.68 11.91 -20.86
C ALA A 56 -11.41 10.85 -19.99
N ALA A 57 -12.01 9.83 -20.60
CA ALA A 57 -12.60 8.72 -19.87
C ALA A 57 -11.52 7.88 -19.16
N ALA A 58 -10.40 7.61 -19.82
CA ALA A 58 -9.27 6.89 -19.22
C ALA A 58 -8.61 7.68 -18.08
N VAL A 59 -8.47 9.00 -18.20
CA VAL A 59 -7.99 9.87 -17.10
C VAL A 59 -8.93 9.81 -15.89
N ARG A 60 -10.25 9.86 -16.11
CA ARG A 60 -11.23 9.70 -15.01
C ARG A 60 -11.15 8.32 -14.37
N ALA A 61 -10.97 7.26 -15.17
CA ALA A 61 -10.77 5.91 -14.65
C ALA A 61 -9.49 5.83 -13.81
N LEU A 62 -8.39 6.42 -14.28
CA LEU A 62 -7.13 6.47 -13.54
C LEU A 62 -7.26 7.25 -12.23
N ALA A 63 -7.99 8.36 -12.21
CA ALA A 63 -8.27 9.11 -10.98
C ALA A 63 -9.04 8.27 -9.96
N ALA A 64 -10.08 7.54 -10.39
CA ALA A 64 -10.80 6.61 -9.53
C ALA A 64 -9.89 5.47 -9.03
N GLN A 65 -9.02 4.96 -9.89
CA GLN A 65 -8.02 3.94 -9.54
C GLN A 65 -7.04 4.44 -8.49
N ALA A 66 -6.55 5.68 -8.62
CA ALA A 66 -5.65 6.31 -7.66
C ALA A 66 -6.32 6.49 -6.29
N SER A 67 -7.61 6.85 -6.24
CA SER A 67 -8.37 6.88 -4.98
C SER A 67 -8.48 5.49 -4.34
N ARG A 68 -8.66 4.43 -5.14
CA ARG A 68 -8.67 3.05 -4.63
C ARG A 68 -7.29 2.63 -4.11
N LEU A 69 -6.22 2.98 -4.82
CA LEU A 69 -4.85 2.75 -4.37
C LEU A 69 -4.57 3.42 -3.03
N HIS A 70 -5.01 4.66 -2.86
CA HIS A 70 -4.91 5.37 -1.58
C HIS A 70 -5.65 4.62 -0.46
N GLY A 71 -6.89 4.16 -0.70
CA GLY A 71 -7.63 3.36 0.28
C GLY A 71 -6.95 2.04 0.63
N ALA A 72 -6.36 1.36 -0.35
CA ALA A 72 -5.60 0.12 -0.14
C ALA A 72 -4.33 0.37 0.69
N LEU A 73 -3.63 1.48 0.44
CA LEU A 73 -2.47 1.92 1.23
C LEU A 73 -2.85 2.17 2.68
N GLU A 74 -3.91 2.93 2.94
CA GLU A 74 -4.37 3.16 4.31
C GLU A 74 -4.74 1.84 5.03
N ALA A 75 -5.41 0.92 4.33
CA ALA A 75 -5.76 -0.38 4.88
C ALA A 75 -4.52 -1.22 5.19
N ALA A 76 -3.48 -1.18 4.35
CA ALA A 76 -2.19 -1.80 4.62
C ALA A 76 -1.50 -1.17 5.85
N SER A 77 -1.46 0.16 5.95
CA SER A 77 -0.88 0.85 7.10
C SER A 77 -1.59 0.51 8.41
N ARG A 78 -2.92 0.45 8.40
CA ARG A 78 -3.72 0.04 9.57
C ARG A 78 -3.42 -1.41 10.00
N ARG A 79 -3.29 -2.34 9.04
CA ARG A 79 -2.90 -3.73 9.33
C ARG A 79 -1.53 -3.81 9.96
N LEU A 80 -0.55 -3.07 9.44
CA LEU A 80 0.80 -3.02 9.99
C LEU A 80 0.82 -2.47 11.42
N ALA A 81 0.07 -1.39 11.69
CA ALA A 81 -0.06 -0.83 13.02
C ALA A 81 -0.64 -1.84 14.02
N ALA A 82 -1.70 -2.56 13.65
CA ALA A 82 -2.30 -3.59 14.49
C ALA A 82 -1.33 -4.75 14.78
N GLU A 83 -0.53 -5.18 13.79
CA GLU A 83 0.47 -6.24 14.00
C GLU A 83 1.61 -5.75 14.91
N LEU A 84 2.04 -4.49 14.79
CA LEU A 84 3.02 -3.91 15.70
C LEU A 84 2.49 -3.85 17.15
N GLU A 85 1.25 -3.42 17.36
CA GLU A 85 0.61 -3.42 18.68
C GLU A 85 0.52 -4.84 19.26
N ARG A 86 0.18 -5.83 18.43
CA ARG A 86 0.15 -7.24 18.81
C ARG A 86 1.53 -7.74 19.24
N LEU A 87 2.57 -7.46 18.47
CA LEU A 87 3.96 -7.85 18.79
C LEU A 87 4.44 -7.17 20.08
N GLN A 88 4.10 -5.90 20.30
CA GLN A 88 4.39 -5.19 21.55
C GLN A 88 3.65 -5.79 22.75
N ALA A 89 2.39 -6.22 22.59
CA ALA A 89 1.64 -6.91 23.63
C ALA A 89 2.26 -8.27 23.98
N LEU A 90 2.65 -9.06 22.97
CA LEU A 90 3.35 -10.34 23.16
C LEU A 90 4.69 -10.15 23.88
N ARG A 91 5.46 -9.12 23.50
CA ARG A 91 6.72 -8.79 24.18
C ARG A 91 6.50 -8.44 25.65
N ARG A 92 5.49 -7.62 25.96
CA ARG A 92 5.15 -7.28 27.35
C ARG A 92 4.76 -8.53 28.14
N ALA A 93 3.90 -9.39 27.58
CA ALA A 93 3.50 -10.64 28.21
C ALA A 93 4.69 -11.56 28.50
N ALA A 94 5.64 -11.68 27.55
CA ALA A 94 6.86 -12.46 27.73
C ALA A 94 7.75 -11.90 28.86
N VAL A 95 7.90 -10.57 28.96
CA VAL A 95 8.66 -9.92 30.04
C VAL A 95 8.00 -10.18 31.39
N TYR A 96 6.67 -9.99 31.49
CA TYR A 96 5.95 -10.26 32.74
C TYR A 96 6.02 -11.74 33.14
N GLY A 97 5.87 -12.66 32.18
CA GLY A 97 6.02 -14.10 32.41
C GLY A 97 7.42 -14.48 32.91
N ALA A 98 8.47 -13.91 32.31
CA ALA A 98 9.85 -14.13 32.75
C ALA A 98 10.10 -13.58 34.17
N THR A 99 9.55 -12.41 34.50
CA THR A 99 9.69 -11.81 35.84
C THR A 99 8.90 -12.56 36.92
N ALA A 100 7.74 -13.14 36.59
CA ALA A 100 6.94 -13.93 37.51
C ALA A 100 7.62 -15.26 37.87
N SER A 101 8.22 -15.94 36.90
CA SER A 101 9.00 -17.17 37.14
C SER A 101 10.23 -16.91 38.03
N ALA A 102 10.94 -15.80 37.84
CA ALA A 102 12.11 -15.44 38.66
C ALA A 102 11.77 -15.15 40.14
N HIS A 103 10.54 -14.73 40.46
CA HIS A 103 10.09 -14.52 41.84
C HIS A 103 9.52 -15.78 42.51
N GLY A 104 9.12 -16.79 41.72
CA GLY A 104 8.73 -18.11 42.23
C GLY A 104 9.94 -18.89 42.75
N GLU A 105 11.03 -18.93 41.99
CA GLU A 105 12.25 -19.66 42.36
C GLU A 105 12.97 -19.04 43.57
N ALA A 106 12.89 -17.72 43.76
CA ALA A 106 13.48 -17.04 44.92
C ALA A 106 12.73 -17.27 46.25
N ARG A 107 11.54 -17.88 46.23
CA ARG A 107 10.77 -18.23 47.43
C ARG A 107 10.90 -19.70 47.85
N GLU A 108 11.51 -20.54 47.01
CA GLU A 108 11.72 -21.96 47.29
C GLU A 108 13.17 -22.33 47.66
N ALA A 109 14.08 -21.35 47.71
CA ALA A 109 15.48 -21.49 48.16
C ALA A 109 15.70 -20.89 49.55
#